data_AF-A0A7K0ZJF4-F1
#
_entry.id   AF-A0A7K0ZJF4-F1
#
_cell.length_a   1.000
_cell.length_b   1.000
_cell.length_c   1.000
_cell.angle_alpha   90.00
_cell.angle_beta   90.00
_cell.angle_gamma   90.00
#
_symmetry.space_group_name_H-M   'P 1'
#
loop_
_entity.id
_entity.type
_entity.pdbx_description
1 polymer ?
#
loop_
_entity_poly.entity_id
_entity_poly.type
_entity_poly.pdbx_seq_one_letter_code
_entity_poly.pdbx_strand_id
1 'polypeptide(L)'
;MTTPSFHLDSDRLLADLDTLLAMPSLGGTTAEVDIQRHLAQAWRAEGLAVDEWDIDLEQITADPEFPGMEVARSHAVGVTATLAGTGGGQTLLINGHTDVVPPGDLDAWSGDPFTPRLEQRDGIDVIVGRGACDMKAGLVAGWAAMRAISESGIKLRGDVILAPVVGEEDGGLGTFALLRHGISADMCIVP
;
A
#
# COMPACT_ATOMS: atom_id res chain seq x y z
N MET A 1 30.29 -6.14 -20.67
CA MET A 1 29.03 -5.65 -20.07
C MET A 1 28.45 -6.80 -19.31
N THR A 2 28.42 -6.71 -17.98
CA THR A 2 27.68 -7.66 -17.12
C THR A 2 26.19 -7.48 -17.41
N THR A 3 25.48 -8.56 -17.71
CA THR A 3 24.02 -8.55 -17.81
C THR A 3 23.48 -8.05 -16.47
N PRO A 4 22.62 -7.02 -16.42
CA PRO A 4 21.99 -6.64 -15.17
C PRO A 4 21.24 -7.86 -14.63
N SER A 5 21.63 -8.31 -13.43
CA SER A 5 20.95 -9.41 -12.75
C SER A 5 19.72 -8.86 -12.05
N PHE A 6 18.55 -9.37 -12.43
CA PHE A 6 17.31 -9.12 -11.72
C PHE A 6 17.22 -10.08 -10.54
N HIS A 7 17.12 -9.55 -9.32
CA HIS A 7 16.93 -10.34 -8.12
C HIS A 7 15.79 -9.75 -7.30
N LEU A 8 14.79 -10.57 -6.99
CA LEU A 8 13.78 -10.25 -5.99
C LEU A 8 14.28 -10.77 -4.65
N ASP A 9 14.60 -9.84 -3.74
CA ASP A 9 14.91 -10.15 -2.36
C ASP A 9 13.62 -10.60 -1.64
N SER A 10 13.40 -11.91 -1.63
CA SER A 10 12.19 -12.51 -1.08
C SER A 10 12.13 -12.38 0.44
N ASP A 11 13.28 -12.39 1.13
CA ASP A 11 13.34 -12.25 2.58
C ASP A 11 12.93 -10.83 2.99
N ARG A 12 13.41 -9.81 2.27
CA ARG A 12 13.00 -8.42 2.50
C ARG A 12 11.53 -8.19 2.17
N LEU A 13 11.04 -8.76 1.07
CA LEU A 13 9.62 -8.71 0.70
C LEU A 13 8.74 -9.29 1.82
N LEU A 14 9.10 -10.47 2.32
CA LEU A 14 8.37 -11.12 3.41
C LEU A 14 8.47 -10.33 4.72
N ALA A 15 9.61 -9.71 5.03
CA ALA A 15 9.77 -8.87 6.21
C ALA A 15 8.93 -7.57 6.15
N ASP A 16 8.85 -6.94 4.97
CA ASP A 16 7.98 -5.79 4.73
C ASP A 16 6.50 -6.20 4.94
N LEU A 17 6.09 -7.35 4.39
CA LEU A 17 4.74 -7.89 4.57
C LEU A 17 4.43 -8.22 6.03
N ASP A 18 5.34 -8.90 6.73
CA ASP A 18 5.22 -9.24 8.15
C ASP A 18 4.96 -7.99 9.00
N THR A 19 5.73 -6.93 8.72
CA THR A 19 5.57 -5.63 9.39
C THR A 19 4.19 -5.04 9.14
N LEU A 20 3.71 -5.01 7.88
CA LEU A 20 2.40 -4.44 7.58
C LEU A 20 1.25 -5.28 8.16
N LEU A 21 1.37 -6.61 8.19
CA LEU A 21 0.35 -7.50 8.76
C LEU A 21 0.25 -7.38 10.28
N ALA A 22 1.36 -7.07 10.95
CA ALA A 22 1.37 -6.79 12.37
C ALA A 22 0.70 -5.46 12.76
N MET A 23 0.40 -4.58 11.79
CA MET A 23 -0.29 -3.31 12.02
C MET A 23 -1.80 -3.49 11.84
N PRO A 24 -2.61 -3.41 12.91
CA PRO A 24 -4.06 -3.59 12.84
C PRO A 24 -4.75 -2.31 12.35
N SER A 25 -4.50 -1.95 11.09
CA SER A 25 -5.00 -0.76 10.38
C SER A 25 -6.51 -0.82 10.11
N LEU A 26 -7.30 -0.95 11.16
CA LEU A 26 -8.76 -0.91 11.10
C LEU A 26 -9.22 0.53 10.82
N GLY A 27 -10.28 0.70 10.02
CA GLY A 27 -10.84 2.00 9.68
C GLY A 27 -11.13 2.87 10.91
N GLY A 28 -10.77 4.15 10.85
CA GLY A 28 -11.04 5.12 11.93
C GLY A 28 -10.11 5.00 13.14
N THR A 29 -9.17 4.05 13.16
CA THR A 29 -8.19 3.90 14.24
C THR A 29 -6.90 4.66 13.93
N THR A 30 -6.08 4.91 14.95
CA THR A 30 -4.75 5.52 14.73
C THR A 30 -3.85 4.62 13.88
N ALA A 31 -4.05 3.30 13.91
CA ALA A 31 -3.26 2.35 13.14
C ALA A 31 -3.42 2.52 11.62
N GLU A 32 -4.56 3.03 11.15
CA GLU A 32 -4.79 3.40 9.74
C GLU A 32 -3.91 4.59 9.31
N VAL A 33 -3.59 5.49 10.24
CA VAL A 33 -2.62 6.58 10.01
C VAL A 33 -1.17 6.10 10.20
N ASP A 34 -0.92 5.28 11.23
CA ASP A 34 0.41 4.80 11.56
C ASP A 34 1.02 3.99 10.41
N ILE A 35 0.21 3.16 9.73
CA ILE A 35 0.67 2.36 8.58
C ILE A 35 1.08 3.22 7.39
N GLN A 36 0.35 4.31 7.14
CA GLN A 36 0.68 5.29 6.10
C GLN A 36 2.02 5.98 6.40
N ARG A 37 2.20 6.46 7.63
CA ARG A 37 3.45 7.11 8.06
C ARG A 37 4.62 6.14 8.07
N HIS A 38 4.40 4.87 8.44
CA HIS A 38 5.40 3.81 8.35
C HIS A 38 5.89 3.62 6.91
N LEU A 39 4.97 3.46 5.95
CA LEU A 39 5.31 3.31 4.53
C LEU A 39 6.06 4.53 4.00
N ALA A 40 5.59 5.73 4.31
CA ALA A 40 6.25 6.97 3.89
C ALA A 40 7.68 7.06 4.45
N GLN A 41 7.89 6.69 5.71
CA GLN A 41 9.23 6.65 6.32
C GLN A 41 10.13 5.61 5.64
N ALA A 42 9.63 4.39 5.41
CA ALA A 42 10.38 3.32 4.77
C ALA A 42 10.77 3.70 3.33
N TRP A 43 9.85 4.28 2.56
CA TRP A 43 10.11 4.72 1.18
C TRP A 43 11.09 5.88 1.09
N ARG A 44 11.06 6.84 2.03
CA ARG A 44 12.12 7.87 2.12
C ARG A 44 13.47 7.28 2.43
N ALA A 45 13.55 6.29 3.32
CA ALA A 45 14.80 5.61 3.64
C ALA A 45 15.39 4.85 2.44
N GLU A 46 14.53 4.44 1.50
CA GLU A 46 14.91 3.84 0.21
C GLU A 46 15.23 4.86 -0.89
N GLY A 47 15.13 6.16 -0.59
CA GLY A 47 15.44 7.23 -1.53
C GLY A 47 14.36 7.47 -2.58
N LEU A 48 13.14 6.94 -2.38
CA LEU A 48 11.99 7.28 -3.23
C LEU A 48 11.52 8.71 -2.96
N ALA A 49 10.98 9.36 -3.98
CA ALA A 49 10.36 10.67 -3.82
C ALA A 49 8.97 10.47 -3.19
N VAL A 50 8.84 10.83 -1.90
CA VAL A 50 7.61 10.62 -1.13
C VAL A 50 6.84 11.93 -0.97
N ASP A 51 5.56 11.89 -1.33
CA ASP A 51 4.57 12.92 -0.97
C ASP A 51 3.68 12.37 0.14
N GLU A 52 3.41 13.19 1.15
CA GLU A 52 2.68 12.81 2.36
C GLU A 52 1.92 14.03 2.87
N TRP A 53 0.60 13.90 3.00
CA TRP A 53 -0.26 15.00 3.38
C TRP A 53 -1.39 14.54 4.30
N ASP A 54 -1.89 15.46 5.12
CA ASP A 54 -3.12 15.25 5.87
C ASP A 54 -4.31 15.44 4.93
N ILE A 55 -5.20 14.46 4.89
CA ILE A 55 -6.43 14.54 4.10
C ILE A 55 -7.40 15.47 4.83
N ASP A 56 -7.82 16.55 4.18
CA ASP A 56 -8.87 17.43 4.68
C ASP A 56 -10.22 16.72 4.58
N LEU A 57 -10.60 16.04 5.66
CA LEU A 57 -11.82 15.24 5.73
C LEU A 57 -13.08 16.10 5.58
N GLU A 58 -13.07 17.35 6.06
CA GLU A 58 -14.22 18.26 5.91
C GLU A 58 -14.40 18.62 4.44
N GLN A 59 -13.32 19.00 3.77
CA GLN A 59 -13.36 19.33 2.35
C GLN A 59 -13.73 18.11 1.49
N ILE A 60 -13.10 16.95 1.73
CA ILE A 60 -13.28 15.75 0.93
C ILE A 60 -14.71 15.20 1.07
N THR A 61 -15.25 15.15 2.29
CA THR A 61 -16.61 14.62 2.51
C THR A 61 -17.71 15.58 2.06
N ALA A 62 -17.40 16.88 1.92
CA ALA A 62 -18.30 17.88 1.35
C ALA A 62 -18.31 17.89 -0.19
N ASP A 63 -17.37 17.20 -0.84
CA ASP A 63 -17.32 17.09 -2.30
C ASP A 63 -18.57 16.35 -2.82
N PRO A 64 -19.31 16.92 -3.80
CA PRO A 64 -20.52 16.28 -4.32
C PRO A 64 -20.28 14.95 -5.04
N GLU A 65 -19.05 14.66 -5.47
CA GLU A 65 -18.66 13.38 -6.08
C GLU A 65 -18.06 12.40 -5.06
N PHE A 66 -18.02 12.76 -3.78
CA PHE A 66 -17.50 11.89 -2.73
C PHE A 66 -18.25 10.55 -2.71
N PRO A 67 -17.56 9.40 -2.87
CA PRO A 67 -18.21 8.11 -3.03
C PRO A 67 -18.87 7.60 -1.74
N GLY A 68 -18.46 8.12 -0.59
CA GLY A 68 -18.99 7.75 0.72
C GLY A 68 -17.90 7.25 1.67
N MET A 69 -18.31 7.06 2.92
CA MET A 69 -17.50 6.51 4.00
C MET A 69 -18.45 5.99 5.08
N GLU A 70 -18.35 4.72 5.45
CA GLU A 70 -19.18 4.13 6.51
C GLU A 70 -18.54 4.28 7.90
N VAL A 71 -17.21 4.31 7.98
CA VAL A 71 -16.46 4.43 9.24
C VAL A 71 -15.97 5.86 9.43
N ALA A 72 -16.46 6.51 10.49
CA ALA A 72 -16.03 7.87 10.82
C ALA A 72 -14.53 7.94 11.12
N ARG A 73 -13.84 8.90 10.50
CA ARG A 73 -12.43 9.21 10.73
C ARG A 73 -12.30 10.61 11.31
N SER A 74 -11.44 10.77 12.31
CA SER A 74 -11.03 12.08 12.81
C SER A 74 -9.75 12.60 12.15
N HIS A 75 -8.98 11.69 11.54
CA HIS A 75 -7.73 11.98 10.85
C HIS A 75 -7.47 10.89 9.79
N ALA A 76 -6.97 11.29 8.63
CA ALA A 76 -6.53 10.40 7.57
C ALA A 76 -5.32 11.02 6.85
N VAL A 77 -4.46 10.18 6.30
CA VAL A 77 -3.20 10.60 5.68
C VAL A 77 -3.11 9.97 4.30
N GLY A 78 -2.80 10.80 3.31
CA GLY A 78 -2.44 10.35 1.98
C GLY A 78 -0.93 10.23 1.86
N VAL A 79 -0.49 9.20 1.13
CA VAL A 79 0.94 8.97 0.84
C VAL A 79 1.06 8.56 -0.62
N THR A 80 2.14 9.00 -1.27
CA THR A 80 2.64 8.37 -2.49
C THR A 80 4.15 8.24 -2.45
N ALA A 81 4.69 7.27 -3.19
CA ALA A 81 6.12 7.18 -3.49
C ALA A 81 6.34 7.06 -4.99
N THR A 82 7.23 7.88 -5.53
CA THR A 82 7.53 7.91 -6.97
C THR A 82 8.95 7.43 -7.25
N LEU A 83 9.05 6.44 -8.13
CA LEU A 83 10.29 6.12 -8.84
C LEU A 83 10.31 6.90 -10.15
N ALA A 84 11.12 7.97 -10.19
CA ALA A 84 11.21 8.85 -11.35
C ALA A 84 11.85 8.16 -12.56
N GLY A 85 11.19 8.29 -13.70
CA GLY A 85 11.72 7.95 -15.01
C GLY A 85 12.62 9.03 -15.58
N THR A 86 13.08 8.79 -16.80
CA THR A 86 13.94 9.70 -17.58
C THR A 86 13.15 10.66 -18.47
N GLY A 87 11.83 10.51 -18.54
CA GLY A 87 10.92 11.34 -19.32
C GLY A 87 10.46 10.71 -20.65
N GLY A 88 9.31 11.19 -21.12
CA GLY A 88 8.70 10.82 -22.41
C GLY A 88 8.09 9.42 -22.47
N GLY A 89 8.06 8.67 -21.36
CA GLY A 89 7.28 7.45 -21.22
C GLY A 89 5.96 7.68 -20.50
N GLN A 90 5.10 6.66 -20.47
CA GLN A 90 3.83 6.68 -19.74
C GLN A 90 4.04 6.41 -18.25
N THR A 91 3.33 7.15 -17.40
CA THR A 91 3.34 6.97 -15.95
C THR A 91 2.39 5.86 -15.53
N LEU A 92 2.85 4.96 -14.66
CA LEU A 92 2.08 3.87 -14.09
C LEU A 92 1.80 4.14 -12.62
N LEU A 93 0.53 4.06 -12.22
CA LEU A 93 0.11 4.05 -10.82
C LEU A 93 -0.12 2.61 -10.35
N ILE A 94 0.41 2.27 -9.20
CA ILE A 94 0.06 1.07 -8.43
C ILE A 94 -0.70 1.56 -7.20
N ASN A 95 -2.02 1.37 -7.19
CA ASN A 95 -2.88 1.81 -6.09
C ASN A 95 -3.35 0.59 -5.30
N GLY A 96 -3.11 0.58 -3.99
CA GLY A 96 -3.55 -0.49 -3.11
C GLY A 96 -3.94 0.06 -1.76
N HIS A 97 -4.89 -0.58 -1.09
CA HIS A 97 -5.35 -0.14 0.22
C HIS A 97 -4.54 -0.78 1.36
N THR A 98 -4.57 -0.12 2.51
CA THR A 98 -3.85 -0.54 3.71
C THR A 98 -4.77 -0.77 4.89
N ASP A 99 -5.97 -0.20 4.84
CA ASP A 99 -7.04 -0.52 5.79
C ASP A 99 -7.45 -1.99 5.66
N VAL A 100 -8.06 -2.52 6.71
CA VAL A 100 -8.55 -3.89 6.70
C VAL A 100 -9.87 -3.97 7.44
N VAL A 101 -10.75 -4.85 7.00
CA VAL A 101 -11.96 -5.17 7.79
C VAL A 101 -11.64 -5.83 9.14
N PRO A 102 -12.53 -5.72 10.14
CA PRO A 102 -12.40 -6.45 11.39
C PRO A 102 -12.18 -7.97 11.19
N PRO A 103 -11.42 -8.64 12.08
CA PRO A 103 -11.12 -10.06 11.92
C PRO A 103 -12.32 -10.99 12.18
N GLY A 104 -13.43 -10.47 12.71
CA GLY A 104 -14.60 -11.28 13.06
C GLY A 104 -14.38 -12.09 14.34
N ASP A 105 -14.90 -13.32 14.37
CA ASP A 105 -14.79 -14.23 15.52
C ASP A 105 -13.34 -14.71 15.70
N LEU A 106 -12.70 -14.29 16.80
CA LEU A 106 -11.32 -14.64 17.11
C LEU A 106 -11.12 -16.14 17.40
N ASP A 107 -12.15 -16.83 17.89
CA ASP A 107 -12.07 -18.27 18.19
C ASP A 107 -12.04 -19.12 16.90
N ALA A 108 -12.47 -18.55 15.78
CA ALA A 108 -12.37 -19.18 14.46
C ALA A 108 -10.98 -19.07 13.83
N TRP A 109 -10.08 -18.26 14.40
CA TRP A 109 -8.70 -18.14 13.93
C TRP A 109 -7.80 -19.17 14.62
N SER A 110 -6.83 -19.71 13.87
CA SER A 110 -5.78 -20.59 14.40
C SER A 110 -4.78 -19.90 15.35
N GLY A 111 -4.92 -18.58 15.52
CA GLY A 111 -4.03 -17.69 16.27
C GLY A 111 -4.38 -16.23 15.99
N ASP A 112 -3.75 -15.29 16.69
CA ASP A 112 -4.02 -13.85 16.54
C ASP A 112 -4.00 -13.42 15.04
N PRO A 113 -5.06 -12.77 14.52
CA PRO A 113 -5.14 -12.33 13.13
C PRO A 113 -4.03 -11.35 12.72
N PHE A 114 -3.49 -10.58 13.66
CA PHE A 114 -2.42 -9.60 13.44
C PHE A 114 -1.06 -10.11 13.91
N THR A 115 -0.94 -11.42 14.20
CA THR A 115 0.34 -12.11 14.29
C THR A 115 0.52 -12.94 13.02
N PRO A 116 1.13 -12.37 11.95
CA PRO A 116 1.42 -13.09 10.71
C PRO A 116 2.21 -14.37 10.99
N ARG A 117 1.88 -15.42 10.27
CA ARG A 117 2.50 -16.74 10.44
C ARG A 117 2.47 -17.53 9.14
N LEU A 118 3.47 -18.39 8.98
CA LEU A 118 3.49 -19.39 7.94
C LEU A 118 2.76 -20.64 8.44
N GLU A 119 1.78 -21.12 7.69
CA GLU A 119 1.12 -22.40 7.92
C GLU A 119 1.28 -23.30 6.69
N GLN A 120 1.19 -24.61 6.90
CA GLN A 120 1.10 -25.58 5.83
C GLN A 120 -0.37 -25.98 5.63
N ARG A 121 -0.91 -25.74 4.45
CA ARG A 121 -2.28 -26.14 4.07
C ARG A 121 -2.24 -26.85 2.73
N ASP A 122 -2.81 -28.04 2.65
CA ASP A 122 -2.82 -28.86 1.42
C ASP A 122 -1.44 -29.06 0.76
N GLY A 123 -0.37 -29.08 1.56
CA GLY A 123 1.01 -29.25 1.09
C GLY A 123 1.65 -28.00 0.49
N ILE A 124 1.03 -26.83 0.65
CA ILE A 124 1.58 -25.53 0.27
C ILE A 124 1.79 -24.64 1.49
N ASP A 125 2.84 -23.83 1.44
CA ASP A 125 3.08 -22.74 2.38
C ASP A 125 2.04 -21.63 2.17
N VAL A 126 1.37 -21.23 3.25
CA VAL A 126 0.42 -20.11 3.23
C VAL A 126 0.77 -19.12 4.34
N ILE A 127 0.72 -17.84 4.02
CA ILE A 127 0.83 -16.77 5.01
C ILE A 127 -0.57 -16.48 5.54
N VAL A 128 -0.74 -16.60 6.85
CA VAL A 128 -2.02 -16.36 7.53
C VAL A 128 -1.90 -15.09 8.35
N GLY A 129 -2.76 -14.12 8.03
CA GLY A 129 -2.90 -12.86 8.75
C GLY A 129 -4.01 -12.01 8.13
N ARG A 130 -4.69 -11.19 8.95
CA ARG A 130 -5.67 -10.22 8.46
C ARG A 130 -4.94 -9.18 7.61
N GLY A 131 -5.41 -9.00 6.38
CA GLY A 131 -4.78 -8.11 5.41
C GLY A 131 -3.83 -8.81 4.43
N ALA A 132 -3.52 -10.10 4.64
CA ALA A 132 -2.54 -10.81 3.83
C ALA A 132 -2.96 -10.87 2.36
N CYS A 133 -4.10 -11.47 2.07
CA CYS A 133 -4.64 -11.52 0.71
C CYS A 133 -5.25 -10.17 0.28
N ASP A 134 -5.88 -9.46 1.21
CA ASP A 134 -6.68 -8.27 0.91
C ASP A 134 -6.25 -7.08 1.79
N MET A 135 -5.36 -6.21 1.31
CA MET A 135 -4.55 -6.41 0.09
C MET A 135 -3.06 -6.08 0.28
N LYS A 136 -2.57 -6.19 1.53
CA LYS A 136 -1.21 -5.77 1.90
C LYS A 136 -0.13 -6.54 1.13
N ALA A 137 -0.33 -7.83 0.80
CA ALA A 137 0.62 -8.57 -0.02
C ALA A 137 0.72 -8.03 -1.46
N GLY A 138 -0.40 -7.61 -2.06
CA GLY A 138 -0.41 -7.00 -3.40
C GLY A 138 0.36 -5.68 -3.42
N LEU A 139 0.13 -4.83 -2.42
CA LEU A 139 0.88 -3.57 -2.25
C LEU A 139 2.38 -3.81 -2.07
N VAL A 140 2.77 -4.76 -1.19
CA VAL A 140 4.18 -5.11 -0.96
C VAL A 140 4.82 -5.71 -2.21
N ALA A 141 4.10 -6.50 -3.00
CA ALA A 141 4.58 -7.00 -4.29
C ALA A 141 4.88 -5.85 -5.27
N GLY A 142 4.00 -4.84 -5.34
CA GLY A 142 4.22 -3.62 -6.12
C GLY A 142 5.46 -2.84 -5.67
N TRP A 143 5.64 -2.70 -4.35
CA TRP A 143 6.84 -2.09 -3.78
C TRP A 143 8.11 -2.88 -4.11
N ALA A 144 8.11 -4.20 -3.93
CA ALA A 144 9.24 -5.05 -4.27
C ALA A 144 9.61 -4.98 -5.76
N ALA A 145 8.62 -4.91 -6.65
CA ALA A 145 8.85 -4.72 -8.08
C ALA A 145 9.53 -3.38 -8.39
N MET A 146 9.04 -2.28 -7.80
CA MET A 146 9.65 -0.95 -7.93
C MET A 146 11.11 -0.96 -7.43
N ARG A 147 11.35 -1.58 -6.27
CA ARG A 147 12.67 -1.71 -5.66
C ARG A 147 13.63 -2.50 -6.57
N ALA A 148 13.19 -3.64 -7.11
CA ALA A 148 13.98 -4.45 -8.02
C ALA A 148 14.37 -3.69 -9.30
N ILE A 149 13.47 -2.85 -9.84
CA ILE A 149 13.79 -1.98 -10.98
C ILE A 149 14.88 -0.97 -10.59
N SER A 150 14.72 -0.28 -9.46
CA SER A 150 15.69 0.70 -8.97
C SER A 150 17.08 0.09 -8.77
N GLU A 151 17.16 -1.05 -8.09
CA GLU A 151 18.41 -1.74 -7.76
C GLU A 151 19.08 -2.37 -8.99
N SER A 152 18.31 -2.73 -10.03
CA SER A 152 18.88 -3.23 -11.30
C SER A 152 19.66 -2.18 -12.10
N GLY A 153 19.50 -0.89 -11.75
CA GLY A 153 20.05 0.24 -12.50
C GLY A 153 19.31 0.56 -13.81
N ILE A 154 18.24 -0.18 -14.15
CA ILE A 154 17.39 0.13 -15.29
C ILE A 154 16.73 1.50 -15.07
N LYS A 155 16.79 2.35 -16.09
CA LYS A 155 16.14 3.65 -16.10
C LYS A 155 14.89 3.59 -16.96
N LEU A 156 13.72 3.69 -16.33
CA LEU A 156 12.44 3.76 -17.02
C LEU A 156 12.30 5.09 -17.76
N ARG A 157 11.40 5.14 -18.75
CA ARG A 157 11.05 6.39 -19.43
C ARG A 157 9.91 7.14 -18.75
N GLY A 158 8.95 6.41 -18.19
CA GLY A 158 7.86 6.98 -17.39
C GLY A 158 8.06 6.70 -15.91
N ASP A 159 7.29 7.41 -15.10
CA ASP A 159 7.33 7.27 -13.64
C ASP A 159 6.53 6.04 -13.20
N VAL A 160 6.91 5.47 -12.07
CA VAL A 160 6.06 4.50 -11.35
C VAL A 160 5.71 5.11 -10.00
N ILE A 161 4.42 5.16 -9.69
CA ILE A 161 3.89 5.73 -8.44
C ILE A 161 3.26 4.60 -7.63
N LEU A 162 3.67 4.45 -6.37
CA LEU A 162 2.95 3.67 -5.37
C LEU A 162 2.02 4.62 -4.62
N ALA A 163 0.75 4.25 -4.49
CA ALA A 163 -0.23 5.00 -3.71
C ALA A 163 -0.97 4.05 -2.75
N PRO A 164 -0.46 3.88 -1.52
CA PRO A 164 -1.20 3.22 -0.47
C PRO A 164 -2.35 4.12 -0.04
N VAL A 165 -3.56 3.58 0.06
CA VAL A 165 -4.74 4.36 0.45
C VAL A 165 -5.41 3.79 1.70
N VAL A 166 -6.27 4.59 2.29
CA VAL A 166 -7.11 4.26 3.45
C VAL A 166 -8.57 4.32 3.05
N GLY A 167 -9.41 3.60 3.79
CA GLY A 167 -10.86 3.56 3.60
C GLY A 167 -11.32 3.06 2.24
N GLU A 168 -10.64 2.08 1.66
CA GLU A 168 -11.16 1.36 0.51
C GLU A 168 -12.33 0.46 0.93
N GLU A 169 -12.18 -0.25 2.06
CA GLU A 169 -13.11 -1.26 2.57
C GLU A 169 -14.46 -0.67 3.02
N ASP A 170 -14.57 0.65 3.11
CA ASP A 170 -15.76 1.35 3.62
C ASP A 170 -16.23 2.53 2.75
N GLY A 171 -15.72 2.69 1.53
CA GLY A 171 -16.30 3.64 0.56
C GLY A 171 -15.35 4.28 -0.46
N GLY A 172 -14.04 4.11 -0.33
CA GLY A 172 -13.04 4.63 -1.28
C GLY A 172 -12.50 6.03 -0.95
N LEU A 173 -12.54 6.44 0.32
CA LEU A 173 -12.08 7.77 0.78
C LEU A 173 -10.67 8.10 0.27
N GLY A 174 -9.71 7.19 0.47
CA GLY A 174 -8.29 7.46 0.21
C GLY A 174 -7.98 7.59 -1.28
N THR A 175 -8.53 6.72 -2.13
CA THR A 175 -8.35 6.85 -3.59
C THR A 175 -9.05 8.10 -4.13
N PHE A 176 -10.22 8.46 -3.59
CA PHE A 176 -10.86 9.72 -3.96
C PHE A 176 -10.02 10.93 -3.56
N ALA A 177 -9.49 10.95 -2.33
CA ALA A 177 -8.59 11.99 -1.86
C ALA A 177 -7.29 12.07 -2.68
N LEU A 178 -6.74 10.94 -3.10
CA LEU A 178 -5.58 10.84 -3.99
C LEU A 178 -5.82 11.57 -5.32
N LEU A 179 -6.99 11.35 -5.93
CA LEU A 179 -7.38 12.01 -7.18
C LEU A 179 -7.59 13.52 -6.97
N ARG A 180 -8.22 13.93 -5.86
CA ARG A 180 -8.42 15.35 -5.53
C ARG A 180 -7.12 16.08 -5.17
N HIS A 181 -6.12 15.36 -4.64
CA HIS A 181 -4.77 15.86 -4.43
C HIS A 181 -3.99 16.05 -5.74
N GLY A 182 -4.53 15.58 -6.87
CA GLY A 182 -3.98 15.83 -8.21
C GLY A 182 -3.05 14.73 -8.71
N ILE A 183 -3.02 13.57 -8.05
CA ILE A 183 -2.26 12.42 -8.55
C ILE A 183 -2.96 11.86 -9.78
N SER A 184 -2.19 11.67 -10.86
CA SER A 184 -2.66 11.17 -12.15
C SER A 184 -1.60 10.29 -12.80
N ALA A 185 -2.04 9.31 -13.59
CA ALA A 185 -1.19 8.39 -14.34
C ALA A 185 -1.88 7.99 -15.66
N ASP A 186 -1.10 7.47 -16.62
CA ASP A 186 -1.64 6.97 -17.89
C ASP A 186 -2.33 5.60 -17.73
N MET A 187 -1.86 4.81 -16.75
CA MET A 187 -2.38 3.49 -16.42
C MET A 187 -2.37 3.28 -14.91
N CYS A 188 -3.29 2.45 -14.42
CA CYS A 188 -3.36 2.06 -13.03
C CYS A 188 -3.47 0.53 -12.90
N ILE A 189 -2.72 -0.04 -11.96
CA ILE A 189 -2.87 -1.41 -11.48
C ILE A 189 -3.37 -1.35 -10.04
N VAL A 190 -4.44 -2.08 -9.77
CA VAL A 190 -4.92 -2.39 -8.41
C VAL A 190 -4.62 -3.89 -8.20
N PRO A 191 -3.53 -4.23 -7.48
CA PRO A 191 -2.99 -5.59 -7.45
C PRO A 191 -3.78 -6.56 -6.58
#